data_AF-A0A7J8XI79-F1
#
_entry.id   AF-A0A7J8XI79-F1
#
_cell.length_a   1.000
_cell.length_b   1.000
_cell.length_c   1.000
_cell.angle_alpha   90.00
_cell.angle_beta   90.00
_cell.angle_gamma   90.00
#
_symmetry.space_group_name_H-M   'P 1'
#
loop_
_entity.id
_entity.type
_entity.pdbx_description
1 polymer ?
#
loop_
_entity_poly.entity_id
_entity_poly.type
_entity_poly.pdbx_seq_one_letter_code
_entity_poly.pdbx_strand_id
1 'polypeptide(L)'
;MRDRSKIEERIVPIGVWKAPQNPFVKINFDAGFCKQDNRSCSEIIIRNETGAQMCFLNVEVEGDCLSVIHNLKDNRGEQSLIGAYIHNICVSCVIFQNCVFHHVQKHINGVAYALATEGLKRNEATYLVGDVPTYALDAIEVDRR
;
A
#
# COMPACT_ATOMS: atom_id res chain seq x y z
N MET A 1 -9.27 22.83 23.01
CA MET A 1 -8.11 23.49 22.40
C MET A 1 -7.10 22.39 22.12
N ARG A 2 -6.96 21.94 20.86
CA ARG A 2 -6.14 20.78 20.51
C ARG A 2 -4.68 21.21 20.42
N ASP A 3 -3.86 20.68 21.32
CA ASP A 3 -2.41 20.81 21.30
C ASP A 3 -1.88 20.12 20.04
N ARG A 4 -1.43 20.92 19.07
CA ARG A 4 -0.67 20.45 17.91
C ARG A 4 0.78 20.41 18.37
N SER A 5 1.18 19.31 19.00
CA SER A 5 2.60 18.99 19.17
C SER A 5 3.26 19.15 17.80
N LYS A 6 4.08 20.20 17.69
CA LYS A 6 4.80 20.56 16.47
C LYS A 6 5.52 19.31 15.98
N ILE A 7 5.16 18.84 14.80
CA ILE A 7 6.04 17.95 14.03
C ILE A 7 7.31 18.77 13.87
N GLU A 8 8.39 18.36 14.56
CA GLU A 8 9.70 18.96 14.35
C GLU A 8 10.04 18.70 12.88
N GLU A 9 9.86 19.71 12.04
CA GLU A 9 10.44 19.74 10.71
C GLU A 9 11.95 19.66 10.89
N ARG A 10 12.48 18.44 10.85
CA ARG A 10 13.90 18.21 10.75
C ARG A 10 14.29 18.59 9.33
N ILE A 11 14.43 19.89 9.08
CA ILE A 11 14.92 20.44 7.82
C ILE A 11 16.31 19.84 7.61
N VAL A 12 16.37 18.80 6.79
CA VAL A 12 17.63 18.16 6.40
C VAL A 12 18.37 19.20 5.54
N PRO A 13 19.65 19.51 5.84
CA PRO A 13 20.38 20.54 5.11
C PRO A 13 20.32 20.28 3.60
N ILE A 14 19.89 21.31 2.87
CA ILE A 14 19.83 21.33 1.40
C ILE A 14 21.23 20.99 0.88
N GLY A 15 21.33 19.90 0.10
CA GLY A 15 22.60 19.63 -0.59
C GLY A 15 22.66 18.33 -1.37
N VAL A 16 22.43 17.17 -0.74
CA VAL A 16 22.59 15.87 -1.42
C VAL A 16 21.66 14.84 -0.79
N TRP A 17 20.94 14.07 -1.61
CA TRP A 17 20.15 12.94 -1.14
C TRP A 17 21.07 11.92 -0.44
N LYS A 18 20.68 11.48 0.76
CA LYS A 18 21.39 10.41 1.49
C LYS A 18 20.49 9.20 1.59
N ALA A 19 21.08 8.01 1.56
CA ALA A 19 20.36 6.78 1.88
C ALA A 19 19.79 6.80 3.32
N PRO A 20 18.71 6.06 3.63
CA PRO A 20 18.29 5.81 5.01
C PRO A 20 19.33 4.97 5.76
N GLN A 21 19.21 4.92 7.09
CA GLN A 21 19.90 3.93 7.92
C GLN A 21 18.98 2.72 8.10
N ASN A 22 19.53 1.51 8.16
CA ASN A 22 18.77 0.31 8.54
C ASN A 22 18.16 0.51 9.96
N PRO A 23 16.90 0.09 10.23
CA PRO A 23 15.97 -0.67 9.39
C PRO A 23 15.03 0.20 8.53
N PHE A 24 15.34 1.48 8.35
CA PHE A 24 14.46 2.40 7.65
C PHE A 24 14.59 2.32 6.12
N VAL A 25 13.48 2.62 5.46
CA VAL A 25 13.41 2.85 4.00
C VAL A 25 13.13 4.33 3.75
N LYS A 26 13.54 4.85 2.59
CA LYS A 26 13.16 6.20 2.12
C LYS A 26 12.19 6.08 0.96
N ILE A 27 11.05 6.73 1.10
CA ILE A 27 10.06 6.88 0.05
C ILE A 27 10.17 8.31 -0.49
N ASN A 28 10.50 8.45 -1.76
CA ASN A 28 10.43 9.73 -2.46
C ASN A 28 9.26 9.66 -3.43
N PHE A 29 8.45 10.72 -3.47
CA PHE A 29 7.28 10.80 -4.33
C PHE A 29 7.26 12.14 -5.07
N ASP A 30 6.69 12.14 -6.27
CA ASP A 30 6.34 13.36 -7.00
C ASP A 30 5.05 13.14 -7.81
N ALA A 31 4.39 14.23 -8.19
CA ALA A 31 3.17 14.16 -8.99
C ALA A 31 3.12 15.28 -10.04
N GLY A 32 2.79 14.89 -11.28
CA GLY A 32 2.53 15.80 -12.39
C GLY A 32 1.06 15.83 -12.75
N PHE A 33 0.53 17.00 -13.11
CA PHE A 33 -0.84 17.14 -13.63
C PHE A 33 -0.84 17.90 -14.96
N CYS A 34 -1.34 17.26 -16.01
CA CYS A 34 -1.56 17.84 -17.33
C CYS A 34 -3.01 18.28 -17.48
N LYS A 35 -3.26 19.60 -17.46
CA LYS A 35 -4.59 20.19 -17.64
C LYS A 35 -5.21 19.92 -19.02
N GLN A 36 -4.38 19.82 -20.07
CA GLN A 36 -4.85 19.64 -21.45
C GLN A 36 -5.49 18.27 -21.65
N ASP A 37 -4.89 17.23 -21.06
CA ASP A 37 -5.36 15.85 -21.21
C ASP A 37 -6.22 15.39 -20.02
N ASN A 38 -6.40 16.25 -19.01
CA ASN A 38 -7.00 15.90 -17.72
C ASN A 38 -6.34 14.64 -17.09
N ARG A 39 -5.01 14.52 -17.23
CA ARG A 39 -4.23 13.38 -16.74
C ARG A 39 -3.34 13.79 -15.57
N SER A 40 -3.39 13.02 -14.49
CA SER A 40 -2.38 13.05 -13.43
C SER A 40 -1.43 11.86 -13.57
N CYS A 41 -0.17 12.06 -13.21
CA CYS A 41 0.80 11.01 -12.97
C CYS A 41 1.36 11.20 -11.56
N SER A 42 1.62 10.10 -10.85
CA SER A 42 2.31 10.13 -9.56
C SER A 42 3.35 9.04 -9.56
N GLU A 43 4.56 9.37 -9.14
CA GLU A 43 5.71 8.47 -9.14
C GLU A 43 6.22 8.30 -7.73
N ILE A 44 6.52 7.05 -7.35
CA ILE A 44 7.07 6.69 -6.04
C ILE A 44 8.33 5.87 -6.26
N ILE A 45 9.39 6.20 -5.52
CA ILE A 45 10.59 5.38 -5.44
C ILE A 45 10.91 5.05 -3.98
N ILE A 46 11.02 3.76 -3.68
CA ILE A 46 11.39 3.23 -2.37
C ILE A 46 12.86 2.83 -2.42
N ARG A 47 13.68 3.28 -1.48
CA ARG A 47 15.12 3.01 -1.41
C ARG A 47 15.55 2.46 -0.06
N ASN A 48 16.45 1.47 -0.11
CA ASN A 48 17.08 0.85 1.07
C ASN A 48 18.32 1.64 1.53
N GLU A 49 19.04 1.12 2.53
CA GLU A 49 20.22 1.74 3.15
C GLU A 49 21.43 1.91 2.22
N THR A 50 21.49 1.19 1.11
CA THR A 50 22.52 1.41 0.07
C THR A 50 22.10 2.46 -0.96
N GLY A 51 20.84 2.90 -0.89
CA GLY A 51 20.20 3.76 -1.88
C GLY A 51 19.74 3.04 -3.14
N ALA A 52 19.83 1.71 -3.16
CA ALA A 52 19.25 0.90 -4.22
C ALA A 52 17.73 1.00 -4.18
N GLN A 53 17.12 1.07 -5.36
CA GLN A 53 15.68 0.98 -5.51
C GLN A 53 15.19 -0.40 -5.07
N MET A 54 14.26 -0.42 -4.13
CA MET A 54 13.52 -1.63 -3.78
C MET A 54 12.33 -1.73 -4.72
N CYS A 55 12.54 -2.36 -5.87
CA CYS A 55 11.44 -2.85 -6.69
C CYS A 55 11.04 -4.23 -6.18
N PHE A 56 9.77 -4.41 -5.84
CA PHE A 56 9.23 -5.77 -5.85
C PHE A 56 8.89 -6.10 -7.30
N LEU A 57 9.81 -6.78 -7.98
CA LEU A 57 9.68 -7.08 -9.41
C LEU A 57 8.48 -8.00 -9.68
N ASN A 58 8.22 -8.93 -8.77
CA ASN A 58 7.11 -9.87 -8.87
C ASN A 58 6.38 -9.89 -7.52
N VAL A 59 5.08 -9.60 -7.54
CA VAL A 59 4.23 -9.61 -6.34
C VAL A 59 3.06 -10.56 -6.55
N GLU A 60 2.81 -11.39 -5.55
CA GLU A 60 1.60 -12.19 -5.45
C GLU A 60 0.62 -11.46 -4.54
N VAL A 61 -0.59 -11.24 -5.04
CA VAL A 61 -1.67 -10.57 -4.32
C VAL A 61 -2.80 -11.55 -4.12
N GLU A 62 -3.11 -11.85 -2.87
CA GLU A 62 -4.17 -12.78 -2.49
C GLU A 62 -5.39 -12.04 -1.96
N GLY A 63 -6.59 -12.53 -2.28
CA GLY A 63 -7.83 -12.00 -1.74
C GLY A 63 -8.96 -13.02 -1.78
N ASP A 64 -9.92 -12.88 -0.87
CA ASP A 64 -11.04 -13.82 -0.71
C ASP A 64 -12.27 -13.46 -1.55
N CYS A 65 -12.32 -12.23 -2.08
CA CYS A 65 -13.42 -11.79 -2.93
C CYS A 65 -13.17 -12.15 -4.41
N LEU A 66 -13.80 -13.21 -4.88
CA LEU A 66 -13.63 -13.73 -6.25
C LEU A 66 -13.92 -12.68 -7.33
N SER A 67 -14.97 -11.86 -7.16
CA SER A 67 -15.31 -10.81 -8.12
C SER A 67 -14.25 -9.71 -8.19
N VAL A 68 -13.61 -9.37 -7.07
CA VAL A 68 -12.49 -8.42 -7.03
C VAL A 68 -11.27 -9.00 -7.74
N ILE A 69 -10.89 -10.24 -7.44
CA ILE A 69 -9.76 -10.93 -8.07
C ILE A 69 -9.96 -11.07 -9.58
N HIS A 70 -11.16 -11.41 -10.02
CA HIS A 70 -11.48 -11.50 -11.45
C HIS A 70 -11.34 -10.14 -12.13
N ASN A 71 -11.88 -9.08 -11.54
CA ASN A 71 -11.75 -7.72 -12.09
C ASN A 71 -10.29 -7.23 -12.14
N LEU A 72 -9.47 -7.60 -11.14
CA LEU A 72 -8.03 -7.31 -11.12
C LEU A 72 -7.27 -8.02 -12.25
N LYS A 73 -7.62 -9.28 -12.56
CA LYS A 73 -7.03 -10.04 -13.66
C LYS A 73 -7.44 -9.53 -15.04
N ASP A 74 -8.69 -9.13 -15.18
CA ASP A 74 -9.27 -8.76 -16.47
C ASP A 74 -8.91 -7.35 -16.95
N ASN A 75 -8.19 -6.56 -16.14
CA ASN A 75 -7.73 -5.21 -16.47
C ASN A 75 -8.86 -4.25 -16.94
N ARG A 76 -10.12 -4.54 -16.60
CA ARG A 76 -11.31 -3.71 -16.93
C ARG A 76 -11.43 -2.56 -15.93
N GLY A 77 -10.44 -1.68 -15.94
CA GLY A 77 -10.23 -0.61 -14.98
C GLY A 77 -11.22 0.56 -15.01
N GLU A 78 -12.34 0.52 -15.75
CA GLU A 78 -13.12 1.76 -15.96
C GLU A 78 -14.60 1.75 -15.57
N GLN A 79 -15.24 0.64 -15.17
CA GLN A 79 -16.71 0.67 -14.98
C GLN A 79 -17.29 -0.15 -13.81
N SER A 80 -16.59 -0.30 -12.67
CA SER A 80 -17.24 -0.86 -11.47
C SER A 80 -17.21 0.10 -10.29
N LEU A 81 -18.22 0.02 -9.41
CA LEU A 81 -18.25 0.68 -8.09
C LEU A 81 -17.03 0.27 -7.20
N ILE A 82 -16.36 -0.81 -7.58
CA ILE A 82 -15.13 -1.34 -6.96
C ILE A 82 -13.88 -0.63 -7.52
N GLY A 83 -14.04 0.21 -8.55
CA GLY A 83 -12.97 0.94 -9.24
C GLY A 83 -12.10 1.78 -8.31
N ALA A 84 -12.61 2.31 -7.20
CA ALA A 84 -11.79 3.01 -6.21
C ALA A 84 -10.86 2.07 -5.41
N TYR A 85 -11.32 0.84 -5.10
CA TYR A 85 -10.49 -0.18 -4.45
C TYR A 85 -9.45 -0.75 -5.41
N ILE A 86 -9.89 -1.04 -6.63
CA ILE A 86 -9.01 -1.51 -7.71
C ILE A 86 -8.01 -0.40 -8.07
N HIS A 87 -8.41 0.86 -8.14
CA HIS A 87 -7.49 1.97 -8.38
C HIS A 87 -6.47 2.12 -7.25
N ASN A 88 -6.86 1.99 -5.97
CA ASN A 88 -5.89 2.01 -4.86
C ASN A 88 -4.91 0.82 -4.93
N ILE A 89 -5.38 -0.39 -5.22
CA ILE A 89 -4.54 -1.58 -5.38
C ILE A 89 -3.65 -1.40 -6.61
N CYS A 90 -4.21 -1.02 -7.76
CA CYS A 90 -3.50 -0.84 -9.02
C CYS A 90 -2.47 0.29 -8.97
N VAL A 91 -2.79 1.46 -8.41
CA VAL A 91 -1.83 2.56 -8.19
C VAL A 91 -0.70 2.10 -7.27
N SER A 92 -1.02 1.31 -6.24
CA SER A 92 -0.01 0.66 -5.40
C SER A 92 0.73 -0.50 -6.10
N CYS A 93 0.21 -1.02 -7.21
CA CYS A 93 0.84 -2.04 -8.04
C CYS A 93 1.67 -1.47 -9.19
N VAL A 94 1.55 -0.17 -9.53
CA VAL A 94 2.39 0.48 -10.56
C VAL A 94 3.88 0.43 -10.21
N ILE A 95 4.20 0.34 -8.91
CA ILE A 95 5.57 0.12 -8.44
C ILE A 95 6.09 -1.31 -8.66
N PHE A 96 5.24 -2.25 -9.06
CA PHE A 96 5.58 -3.65 -9.30
C PHE A 96 5.65 -3.93 -10.80
N GLN A 97 6.70 -4.63 -11.24
CA GLN A 97 6.86 -4.95 -12.66
C GLN A 97 5.87 -6.04 -13.11
N ASN A 98 5.49 -6.94 -12.21
CA ASN A 98 4.52 -8.01 -12.45
C ASN A 98 3.70 -8.29 -11.18
N CYS A 99 2.39 -8.44 -11.33
CA CYS A 99 1.47 -8.83 -10.27
C CYS A 99 0.70 -10.09 -10.68
N VAL A 100 0.67 -11.09 -9.81
CA VAL A 100 -0.16 -12.29 -9.98
C VAL A 100 -1.22 -12.29 -8.89
N PHE A 101 -2.48 -12.42 -9.30
CA PHE A 101 -3.62 -12.37 -8.39
C PHE A 101 -4.13 -13.78 -8.08
N HIS A 102 -4.31 -14.11 -6.81
CA HIS A 102 -4.82 -15.40 -6.35
C HIS A 102 -6.11 -15.21 -5.56
N HIS A 103 -7.10 -16.05 -5.86
CA HIS A 103 -8.28 -16.17 -5.02
C HIS A 103 -8.00 -17.19 -3.92
N VAL A 104 -8.22 -16.79 -2.67
CA VAL A 104 -8.05 -17.65 -1.50
C VAL A 104 -9.37 -17.79 -0.76
N GLN A 105 -9.48 -18.81 0.10
CA GLN A 105 -10.66 -18.95 0.94
C GLN A 105 -10.65 -17.89 2.05
N LYS A 106 -11.82 -17.40 2.45
CA LYS A 106 -11.97 -16.34 3.45
C LYS A 106 -11.24 -16.63 4.77
N HIS A 107 -11.19 -17.89 5.19
CA HIS A 107 -10.52 -18.28 6.43
C HIS A 107 -8.98 -18.15 6.35
N ILE A 108 -8.40 -18.23 5.14
CA ILE A 108 -6.97 -18.00 4.88
C ILE A 108 -6.66 -16.49 4.85
N ASN A 109 -7.63 -15.66 4.45
CA ASN A 109 -7.48 -14.20 4.43
C ASN A 109 -7.80 -13.55 5.80
N GLY A 110 -7.58 -14.27 6.90
CA GLY A 110 -8.08 -13.91 8.24
C GLY A 110 -7.48 -12.60 8.78
N VAL A 111 -6.17 -12.41 8.60
CA VAL A 111 -5.47 -11.20 9.06
C VAL A 111 -5.95 -9.96 8.31
N ALA A 112 -6.03 -10.02 6.98
CA ALA A 112 -6.52 -8.90 6.18
C ALA A 112 -7.99 -8.58 6.49
N TYR A 113 -8.81 -9.61 6.73
CA TYR A 113 -10.20 -9.44 7.15
C TYR A 113 -10.30 -8.72 8.50
N ALA A 114 -9.49 -9.10 9.49
CA ALA A 114 -9.47 -8.47 10.81
C ALA A 114 -9.07 -6.99 10.71
N LEU A 115 -8.01 -6.69 9.95
CA LEU A 115 -7.54 -5.33 9.70
C LEU A 115 -8.61 -4.47 9.00
N ALA A 116 -9.22 -4.97 7.93
CA ALA A 116 -10.26 -4.26 7.19
C ALA A 116 -11.50 -3.99 8.06
N THR A 117 -11.89 -4.98 8.88
CA THR A 117 -13.04 -4.87 9.78
C THR A 117 -12.82 -3.79 10.84
N GLU A 118 -11.64 -3.75 11.45
CA GLU A 118 -11.30 -2.72 12.44
C GLU A 118 -11.14 -1.34 11.82
N GLY A 119 -10.54 -1.24 10.64
CA GLY A 119 -10.45 -0.01 9.86
C GLY A 119 -11.81 0.64 9.61
N LEU A 120 -12.77 -0.18 9.17
CA LEU A 120 -14.13 0.27 8.94
C LEU A 120 -14.79 0.79 10.22
N LYS A 121 -14.63 0.09 11.35
CA LYS A 121 -15.17 0.53 12.64
C LYS A 121 -14.59 1.88 13.09
N ARG A 122 -13.32 2.14 12.79
CA ARG A 122 -12.61 3.36 13.20
C ARG A 122 -12.75 4.51 12.21
N ASN A 123 -13.38 4.28 11.05
CA ASN A 123 -13.43 5.21 9.93
C ASN A 123 -12.02 5.67 9.50
N GLU A 124 -11.07 4.73 9.51
CA GLU A 124 -9.67 4.95 9.17
C GLU A 124 -9.33 4.19 7.88
N ALA A 125 -8.64 4.85 6.96
CA ALA A 125 -7.94 4.14 5.89
C ALA A 125 -6.73 3.43 6.51
N THR A 126 -6.91 2.17 6.90
CA THR A 126 -5.87 1.39 7.57
C THR A 126 -4.99 0.74 6.52
N TYR A 127 -3.75 1.20 6.45
CA TYR A 127 -2.64 0.48 5.87
C TYR A 127 -1.79 -0.01 7.04
N LEU A 128 -1.20 -1.20 6.94
CA LEU A 128 -0.29 -1.66 7.99
C LEU A 128 0.91 -0.71 8.02
N VAL A 129 1.00 0.14 9.06
CA VAL A 129 2.14 1.05 9.29
C VAL A 129 2.83 0.60 10.56
N GLY A 130 3.98 -0.08 10.42
CA GLY A 130 4.73 -0.64 11.53
C GLY A 130 4.33 -2.07 11.86
N ASP A 131 4.24 -2.39 13.14
CA ASP A 131 3.95 -3.75 13.62
C ASP A 131 2.48 -4.15 13.48
N VAL A 132 2.23 -5.45 13.53
CA VAL A 132 0.87 -5.99 13.49
C VAL A 132 0.10 -5.55 14.74
N PRO A 133 -1.06 -4.90 14.59
CA PRO A 133 -1.89 -4.51 15.73
C PRO A 133 -2.31 -5.71 16.57
N THR A 134 -2.44 -5.51 17.89
CA THR A 134 -2.75 -6.58 18.84
C THR A 134 -4.02 -7.36 18.51
N TYR A 135 -5.03 -6.70 17.93
CA TYR A 135 -6.30 -7.32 17.54
C TYR A 135 -6.19 -8.29 16.34
N ALA A 136 -5.07 -8.28 15.62
CA ALA A 136 -4.82 -9.17 14.48
C ALA A 136 -3.84 -10.31 14.82
N LEU A 137 -3.30 -10.36 16.05
CA LEU A 137 -2.33 -11.37 16.46
C LEU A 137 -2.92 -12.79 16.46
N ASP A 138 -4.17 -12.94 16.92
CA ASP A 138 -4.86 -14.24 16.92
C ASP A 138 -4.99 -14.80 15.51
N ALA A 139 -5.30 -13.95 14.53
CA ALA A 139 -5.38 -14.34 13.12
C ALA A 139 -4.01 -14.77 12.57
N ILE A 140 -2.92 -14.09 12.96
CA ILE A 140 -1.56 -14.50 12.60
C ILE A 140 -1.18 -15.85 13.20
N GLU A 141 -1.61 -16.15 14.43
CA GLU A 141 -1.31 -17.45 15.04
C GLU A 141 -2.01 -18.59 14.29
N VAL A 142 -3.21 -18.35 13.74
CA VAL A 142 -3.90 -19.31 12.88
C VAL A 142 -3.14 -19.54 11.57
N ASP A 143 -2.63 -18.48 10.93
CA ASP A 143 -1.89 -18.57 9.65
C ASP A 143 -0.54 -19.32 9.78
N ARG A 144 0.03 -19.41 10.99
CA ARG A 144 1.31 -20.07 11.25
C ARG A 144 1.22 -21.60 11.42
N ARG A 145 0.01 -22.17 11.43
CA ARG A 145 -0.23 -23.61 11.64
C ARG A 145 -0.29 -24.37 10.32
#